data_AF-A0A6C0E2M5-F1
#
_entry.id   AF-A0A6C0E2M5-F1
#
_cell.length_a   1.000
_cell.length_b   1.000
_cell.length_c   1.000
_cell.angle_alpha   90.00
_cell.angle_beta   90.00
_cell.angle_gamma   90.00
#
_symmetry.space_group_name_H-M   'P 1'
#
loop_
_entity.id
_entity.type
_entity.pdbx_description
1 polymer ?
#
loop_
_entity_poly.entity_id
_entity_poly.type
_entity_poly.pdbx_seq_one_letter_code
_entity_poly.pdbx_strand_id
1 'polypeptide(L)'
;MEQIRINEKNNIRLKIKETNSQINKNTETIKRLRNIQDNVEFYKKQIDKLNTKIKEDESNLIDLEKKLEDVTNGLYDLTLNENISKNNVIAQNKQDISDKKNKIKNEQKREDKKNLDLEYKTFRKHDGISSFGLQKETDRFFFNCDTIPDYIKENLKTMPNNKGYIWKGIQCFGELPPENDTIILFEKLRGNIMKIHEISRKQYLIYEKQGKGQKKLISNEKRNPILSNAQIEKLKLMAK
;
A
#
# COMPACT_ATOMS: atom_id res chain seq x y z
N MET A 1 -36.02 35.33 -15.54
CA MET A 1 -35.61 36.45 -14.67
C MET A 1 -36.35 36.47 -13.35
N GLU A 2 -37.67 36.36 -13.33
CA GLU A 2 -38.44 36.45 -12.07
C GLU A 2 -38.03 35.42 -11.00
N GLN A 3 -37.85 34.14 -11.38
CA GLN A 3 -37.37 33.10 -10.45
C GLN A 3 -35.98 33.40 -9.87
N ILE A 4 -35.09 34.02 -10.66
CA ILE A 4 -33.73 34.38 -10.24
C ILE A 4 -33.81 35.53 -9.22
N ARG A 5 -34.64 36.54 -9.49
CA ARG A 5 -34.89 37.64 -8.55
C ARG A 5 -35.48 37.14 -7.24
N ILE A 6 -36.42 36.20 -7.27
CA ILE A 6 -37.00 35.58 -6.07
C ILE A 6 -35.90 34.91 -5.23
N ASN A 7 -35.03 34.12 -5.86
CA ASN A 7 -33.94 33.46 -5.16
C ASN A 7 -32.94 34.46 -4.56
N GLU A 8 -32.55 35.50 -5.31
CA GLU A 8 -31.63 36.52 -4.78
C GLU A 8 -32.26 37.35 -3.66
N LYS A 9 -33.55 37.70 -3.76
CA LYS A 9 -34.30 38.36 -2.68
C LYS A 9 -34.30 37.50 -1.41
N ASN A 10 -34.53 36.19 -1.55
CA ASN A 10 -34.48 35.27 -0.41
C ASN A 10 -33.09 35.20 0.21
N ASN A 11 -32.02 35.16 -0.61
CA ASN A 11 -30.64 35.18 -0.12
C ASN A 11 -30.32 36.48 0.64
N ILE A 12 -30.72 37.63 0.10
CA ILE A 12 -30.50 38.93 0.73
C ILE A 12 -31.30 39.02 2.05
N ARG A 13 -32.56 38.58 2.07
CA ARG A 13 -33.38 38.52 3.29
C ARG A 13 -32.77 37.64 4.38
N LEU A 14 -32.20 36.49 4.00
CA LEU A 14 -31.48 35.63 4.95
C LEU A 14 -30.27 36.35 5.54
N LYS A 15 -29.47 37.01 4.70
CA LYS A 15 -28.31 37.81 5.17
C LYS A 15 -28.73 38.95 6.09
N ILE A 16 -29.78 39.70 5.76
CA ILE A 16 -30.33 40.75 6.62
C ILE A 16 -30.73 40.18 7.99
N LYS A 17 -31.38 39.00 8.01
CA LYS A 17 -31.76 38.33 9.25
C LYS A 17 -30.55 37.90 10.07
N GLU A 18 -29.50 37.36 9.43
CA GLU A 18 -28.26 36.95 10.09
C GLU A 18 -27.52 38.15 10.68
N THR A 19 -27.35 39.23 9.92
CA THR A 19 -26.70 40.47 10.38
C THR A 19 -27.47 41.08 11.56
N ASN A 20 -28.80 41.16 11.49
CA ASN A 20 -29.63 41.58 12.61
C ASN A 20 -29.45 40.70 13.85
N SER A 21 -29.38 39.37 13.68
CA SER A 21 -29.10 38.47 14.79
C SER A 21 -27.72 38.73 15.41
N GLN A 22 -26.71 39.08 14.61
CA GLN A 22 -25.37 39.38 15.09
C GLN A 22 -25.32 40.71 15.86
N ILE A 23 -25.99 41.75 15.36
CA ILE A 23 -26.16 43.03 16.06
C ILE A 23 -26.83 42.81 17.42
N ASN A 24 -27.91 42.02 17.45
CA ASN A 24 -28.61 41.69 18.70
C ASN A 24 -27.71 40.93 19.70
N LYS A 25 -26.90 39.98 19.24
CA LYS A 25 -25.93 39.28 20.11
C LYS A 25 -24.86 40.23 20.66
N ASN A 26 -24.33 41.12 19.81
CA ASN A 26 -23.28 42.07 20.20
C ASN A 26 -23.83 43.10 21.20
N THR A 27 -25.05 43.61 20.98
CA THR A 27 -25.72 44.56 21.89
C THR A 27 -26.03 43.93 23.25
N GLU A 28 -26.52 42.69 23.30
CA GLU A 28 -26.70 41.96 24.55
C GLU A 28 -25.37 41.70 25.27
N THR A 29 -24.31 41.42 24.51
CA THR A 29 -22.95 41.27 25.08
C THR A 29 -22.48 42.58 25.70
N ILE A 30 -22.67 43.72 25.04
CA ILE A 30 -22.34 45.04 25.59
C ILE A 30 -23.10 45.30 26.90
N LYS A 31 -24.40 45.01 26.95
CA LYS A 31 -25.20 45.17 28.19
C LYS A 31 -24.62 44.36 29.35
N ARG A 32 -24.20 43.12 29.09
CA ARG A 32 -23.55 42.27 30.11
C ARG A 32 -22.22 42.83 30.57
N LEU A 33 -21.37 43.24 29.63
CA LEU A 33 -20.03 43.78 29.94
C LEU A 33 -20.10 45.10 30.73
N ARG A 34 -21.15 45.91 30.55
CA ARG A 34 -21.38 47.14 31.34
C ARG A 34 -21.70 46.88 32.80
N ASN A 35 -22.20 45.70 33.15
CA ASN A 35 -22.62 45.36 34.52
C ASN A 35 -21.50 44.70 35.35
N ILE A 36 -20.31 44.51 34.78
CA ILE A 36 -19.16 43.90 35.47
C ILE A 36 -18.33 45.02 36.13
N GLN A 37 -18.11 44.92 37.45
CA GLN A 37 -17.38 45.92 38.25
C GLN A 37 -15.84 45.75 38.21
N ASP A 38 -15.34 44.56 37.90
CA ASP A 38 -13.90 44.29 37.86
C ASP A 38 -13.25 44.75 36.54
N ASN A 39 -11.98 45.17 36.56
CA ASN A 39 -11.16 45.45 35.37
C ASN A 39 -11.84 46.35 34.31
N VAL A 40 -12.40 47.46 34.77
CA VAL A 40 -13.23 48.42 34.02
C VAL A 40 -12.60 48.86 32.69
N GLU A 41 -11.28 49.07 32.65
CA GLU A 41 -10.59 49.55 31.45
C GLU A 41 -10.50 48.49 30.34
N PHE A 42 -10.33 47.21 30.70
CA PHE A 42 -10.38 46.10 29.75
C PHE A 42 -11.77 45.97 29.12
N TYR A 43 -12.83 46.03 29.94
CA TYR A 43 -14.20 45.91 29.44
C TYR A 43 -14.63 47.11 28.60
N LYS A 44 -14.15 48.32 28.93
CA LYS A 44 -14.35 49.51 28.10
C LYS A 44 -13.80 49.32 26.68
N LYS A 45 -12.55 48.82 26.55
CA LYS A 45 -11.95 48.51 25.23
C LYS A 45 -12.73 47.45 24.45
N GLN A 46 -13.28 46.44 25.13
CA GLN A 46 -14.09 45.40 24.47
C GLN A 46 -15.45 45.93 24.00
N ILE A 47 -16.08 46.79 24.81
CA ILE A 47 -17.31 47.49 24.42
C ILE A 47 -17.07 48.36 23.19
N ASP A 48 -15.96 49.08 23.12
CA ASP A 48 -15.62 49.91 21.97
C ASP A 48 -15.45 49.07 20.69
N LYS A 49 -14.77 47.92 20.76
CA LYS A 49 -14.67 46.97 19.63
C LYS A 49 -16.02 46.41 19.19
N LEU A 50 -16.90 46.10 20.14
CA LEU A 50 -18.25 45.63 19.81
C LEU A 50 -19.08 46.73 19.18
N ASN A 51 -18.94 47.98 19.64
CA ASN A 51 -19.61 49.14 19.04
C ASN A 51 -19.12 49.41 17.61
N THR A 52 -17.82 49.32 17.33
CA THR A 52 -17.32 49.47 15.94
C THR A 52 -17.88 48.38 15.04
N LYS A 53 -17.91 47.14 15.53
CA LYS A 53 -18.49 46.02 14.78
C LYS A 53 -20.00 46.19 14.53
N ILE A 54 -20.75 46.66 15.51
CA ILE A 54 -22.18 46.98 15.32
C ILE A 54 -22.36 48.04 14.25
N LYS A 55 -21.54 49.11 14.24
CA LYS A 55 -21.61 50.14 13.21
C LYS A 55 -21.31 49.61 11.80
N GLU A 56 -20.32 48.72 11.69
CA GLU A 56 -20.02 48.03 10.42
C GLU A 56 -21.20 47.16 9.98
N ASP A 57 -21.78 46.38 10.89
CA ASP A 57 -22.94 45.53 10.61
C ASP A 57 -24.19 46.36 10.24
N GLU A 58 -24.40 47.53 10.87
CA GLU A 58 -25.48 48.49 10.54
C GLU A 58 -25.28 49.10 9.14
N SER A 59 -24.05 49.50 8.80
CA SER A 59 -23.73 49.97 7.44
C SER A 59 -23.99 48.90 6.39
N ASN A 60 -23.58 47.66 6.67
CA ASN A 60 -23.82 46.51 5.80
C ASN A 60 -25.32 46.23 5.63
N LEU A 61 -26.13 46.47 6.67
CA LEU A 61 -27.57 46.29 6.63
C LEU A 61 -28.22 47.29 5.65
N ILE A 62 -27.82 48.57 5.73
CA ILE A 62 -28.27 49.62 4.80
C ILE A 62 -27.93 49.23 3.35
N ASP A 63 -26.72 48.74 3.10
CA ASP A 63 -26.31 48.31 1.76
C ASP A 63 -27.11 47.09 1.26
N LEU A 64 -27.41 46.14 2.14
CA LEU A 64 -28.24 44.98 1.81
C LEU A 64 -29.70 45.35 1.53
N GLU A 65 -30.26 46.31 2.27
CA GLU A 65 -31.62 46.84 2.04
C GLU A 65 -31.70 47.58 0.72
N LYS A 66 -30.73 48.45 0.43
CA LYS A 66 -30.62 49.12 -0.87
C LYS A 66 -30.51 48.12 -2.01
N LYS A 67 -29.68 47.09 -1.85
CA LYS A 67 -29.55 46.00 -2.84
C LYS A 67 -30.87 45.23 -3.01
N LEU A 68 -31.64 45.02 -1.93
CA LEU A 68 -32.95 44.37 -2.01
C LEU A 68 -33.95 45.20 -2.83
N GLU A 69 -33.90 46.52 -2.67
CA GLU A 69 -34.69 47.46 -3.46
C GLU A 69 -34.27 47.44 -4.94
N ASP A 70 -32.96 47.50 -5.23
CA ASP A 70 -32.43 47.43 -6.60
C ASP A 70 -32.82 46.13 -7.32
N VAL A 71 -32.81 44.98 -6.61
CA VAL A 71 -33.28 43.68 -7.15
C VAL A 71 -34.80 43.67 -7.33
N THR A 72 -35.54 44.39 -6.49
CA THR A 72 -37.00 44.50 -6.61
C THR A 72 -37.42 45.33 -7.81
N ASN A 73 -36.68 46.40 -8.07
CA ASN A 73 -36.90 47.30 -9.19
C ASN A 73 -36.28 46.80 -10.51
N GLY A 74 -35.54 45.68 -10.48
CA GLY A 74 -34.92 45.08 -11.66
C GLY A 74 -33.65 45.79 -12.15
N LEU A 75 -33.14 46.78 -11.39
CA LEU A 75 -31.90 47.50 -11.68
C LEU A 75 -30.66 46.60 -11.56
N TYR A 76 -30.79 45.49 -10.83
CA TYR A 76 -29.73 44.52 -10.59
C TYR A 76 -29.75 43.32 -11.56
N ASP A 77 -30.54 43.36 -12.63
CA ASP A 77 -30.70 42.22 -13.53
C ASP A 77 -29.47 41.92 -14.40
N LEU A 78 -28.76 42.98 -14.84
CA LEU A 78 -27.56 42.84 -15.66
C LEU A 78 -26.46 42.11 -14.89
N THR A 79 -26.21 42.52 -13.64
CA THR A 79 -25.21 41.92 -12.76
C THR A 79 -25.58 40.47 -12.39
N LEU A 80 -26.87 40.17 -12.20
CA LEU A 80 -27.34 38.80 -11.98
C LEU A 80 -27.07 37.89 -13.18
N ASN A 81 -27.35 38.36 -14.39
CA ASN A 81 -27.11 37.60 -15.61
C ASN A 81 -25.62 37.35 -15.88
N GLU A 82 -24.77 38.36 -15.61
CA GLU A 82 -23.32 38.18 -15.68
C GLU A 82 -22.82 37.14 -14.69
N ASN A 83 -23.31 37.17 -13.46
CA ASN A 83 -22.94 36.20 -12.42
C ASN A 83 -23.40 34.78 -12.78
N ILE A 84 -24.60 34.62 -13.35
CA ILE A 84 -25.10 33.33 -13.83
C ILE A 84 -24.21 32.82 -14.97
N SER A 85 -23.87 33.67 -15.93
CA SER A 85 -23.02 33.30 -17.06
C SER A 85 -21.64 32.83 -16.58
N LYS A 86 -21.02 33.58 -15.65
CA LYS A 86 -19.75 33.19 -15.02
C LYS A 86 -19.87 31.86 -14.28
N ASN A 87 -20.92 31.67 -13.50
CA ASN A 87 -21.15 30.44 -12.74
C ASN A 87 -21.38 29.22 -13.65
N ASN A 88 -22.09 29.39 -14.76
CA ASN A 88 -22.30 28.34 -15.75
C ASN A 88 -20.98 27.92 -16.41
N VAL A 89 -20.13 28.87 -16.78
CA VAL A 89 -18.79 28.57 -17.32
C VAL A 89 -17.94 27.81 -16.28
N ILE A 90 -17.98 28.23 -15.02
CA ILE A 90 -17.27 27.52 -13.93
C ILE A 90 -17.82 26.10 -13.75
N ALA A 91 -19.15 25.92 -13.79
CA ALA A 91 -19.78 24.61 -13.66
C ALA A 91 -19.40 23.68 -14.82
N GLN A 92 -19.42 24.18 -16.06
CA GLN A 92 -18.98 23.44 -17.24
C GLN A 92 -17.51 23.03 -17.12
N ASN A 93 -16.61 23.94 -16.76
CA ASN A 93 -15.20 23.63 -16.58
C ASN A 93 -14.97 22.55 -15.50
N LYS A 94 -15.72 22.60 -14.39
CA LYS A 94 -15.65 21.56 -13.34
C LYS A 94 -16.11 20.21 -13.84
N GLN A 95 -17.19 20.19 -14.63
CA GLN A 95 -17.73 18.98 -15.24
C GLN A 95 -16.71 18.37 -16.20
N ASP A 96 -16.12 19.16 -17.08
CA ASP A 96 -15.10 18.70 -18.05
C ASP A 96 -13.86 18.12 -17.35
N ILE A 97 -13.42 18.74 -16.26
CA ILE A 97 -12.30 18.23 -15.45
C ILE A 97 -12.67 16.88 -14.82
N SER A 98 -13.89 16.76 -14.28
CA SER A 98 -14.38 15.52 -13.68
C SER A 98 -14.44 14.39 -14.71
N ASP A 99 -15.00 14.67 -15.89
CA ASP A 99 -15.17 13.68 -16.96
C ASP A 99 -13.81 13.20 -17.50
N LYS A 100 -12.84 14.12 -17.65
CA LYS A 100 -11.45 13.77 -18.00
C LYS A 100 -10.81 12.86 -16.94
N LYS A 101 -10.97 13.18 -15.65
CA LYS A 101 -10.44 12.34 -14.56
C LYS A 101 -11.07 10.95 -14.55
N ASN A 102 -12.38 10.86 -14.75
CA ASN A 102 -13.08 9.58 -14.79
C ASN A 102 -12.65 8.73 -16.00
N LYS A 103 -12.42 9.36 -17.16
CA LYS A 103 -11.89 8.66 -18.34
C LYS A 103 -10.51 8.06 -18.09
N ILE A 104 -9.57 8.84 -17.55
CA ILE A 104 -8.22 8.37 -17.19
C ILE A 104 -8.29 7.20 -16.21
N LYS A 105 -9.10 7.33 -15.15
CA LYS A 105 -9.28 6.27 -14.15
C LYS A 105 -9.83 4.98 -14.74
N ASN A 106 -10.76 5.08 -15.69
CA ASN A 106 -11.35 3.92 -16.36
C ASN A 106 -10.36 3.26 -17.32
N GLU A 107 -9.52 4.04 -18.01
CA GLU A 107 -8.44 3.53 -18.86
C GLU A 107 -7.40 2.78 -18.03
N GLN A 108 -6.94 3.37 -16.92
CA GLN A 108 -6.02 2.71 -15.97
C GLN A 108 -6.58 1.37 -15.46
N LYS A 109 -7.84 1.34 -14.99
CA LYS A 109 -8.48 0.10 -14.57
C LYS A 109 -8.53 -0.98 -15.65
N ARG A 110 -8.70 -0.58 -16.92
CA ARG A 110 -8.70 -1.53 -18.05
C ARG A 110 -7.29 -2.07 -18.31
N GLU A 111 -6.26 -1.24 -18.20
CA GLU A 111 -4.86 -1.67 -18.31
C GLU A 111 -4.47 -2.59 -17.16
N ASP A 112 -4.77 -2.22 -15.92
CA ASP A 112 -4.51 -3.03 -14.73
C ASP A 112 -5.17 -4.41 -14.84
N LYS A 113 -6.42 -4.46 -15.30
CA LYS A 113 -7.12 -5.73 -15.53
C LYS A 113 -6.42 -6.58 -16.60
N LYS A 114 -5.96 -5.98 -17.70
CA LYS A 114 -5.21 -6.70 -18.74
C LYS A 114 -3.88 -7.23 -18.20
N ASN A 115 -3.18 -6.43 -17.39
CA ASN A 115 -1.92 -6.82 -16.77
C ASN A 115 -2.13 -7.97 -15.78
N LEU A 116 -3.15 -7.89 -14.93
CA LEU A 116 -3.54 -8.96 -14.01
C LEU A 116 -3.91 -10.25 -14.75
N ASP A 117 -4.68 -10.15 -15.83
CA ASP A 117 -5.05 -11.32 -16.65
C ASP A 117 -3.81 -11.95 -17.31
N LEU A 118 -2.83 -11.14 -17.72
CA LEU A 118 -1.57 -11.61 -18.29
C LEU A 118 -0.73 -12.34 -17.23
N GLU A 119 -0.60 -11.74 -16.04
CA GLU A 119 0.13 -12.27 -14.90
C GLU A 119 -0.50 -13.59 -14.42
N TYR A 120 -1.82 -13.66 -14.33
CA TYR A 120 -2.53 -14.88 -13.96
C TYR A 120 -2.33 -16.00 -15.01
N LYS A 121 -2.26 -15.66 -16.30
CA LYS A 121 -1.91 -16.63 -17.36
C LYS A 121 -0.47 -17.12 -17.27
N THR A 122 0.49 -16.28 -16.86
CA THR A 122 1.87 -16.72 -16.65
C THR A 122 1.97 -17.62 -15.42
N PHE A 123 1.27 -17.30 -14.34
CA PHE A 123 1.22 -18.15 -13.15
C PHE A 123 0.59 -19.52 -13.44
N ARG A 124 -0.53 -19.60 -14.18
CA ARG A 124 -1.11 -20.89 -14.60
C ARG A 124 -0.19 -21.75 -15.45
N LYS A 125 0.73 -21.14 -16.22
CA LYS A 125 1.75 -21.90 -16.98
C LYS A 125 2.83 -22.45 -16.06
N HIS A 126 3.17 -21.77 -14.97
CA HIS A 126 4.13 -22.22 -13.97
C HIS A 126 3.54 -23.27 -13.00
N ASP A 127 2.27 -23.13 -12.64
CA ASP A 127 1.50 -24.13 -11.86
C ASP A 127 1.09 -25.35 -12.70
N GLY A 128 1.47 -25.39 -13.97
CA GLY A 128 1.30 -26.51 -14.89
C GLY A 128 2.08 -27.78 -14.52
N ILE A 129 2.61 -27.91 -13.30
CA ILE A 129 2.79 -29.22 -12.67
C ILE A 129 1.38 -29.73 -12.35
N SER A 130 0.66 -30.15 -13.40
CA SER A 130 -0.61 -30.86 -13.27
C SER A 130 -0.44 -32.01 -12.27
N SER A 131 -1.51 -32.48 -11.64
CA SER A 131 -1.46 -33.68 -10.79
C SER A 131 -0.79 -34.87 -11.50
N PHE A 132 -0.88 -34.94 -12.82
CA PHE A 132 -0.16 -35.91 -13.68
C PHE A 132 1.36 -35.72 -13.70
N GLY A 133 1.85 -34.48 -13.63
CA GLY A 133 3.28 -34.17 -13.51
C GLY A 133 3.85 -34.59 -12.15
N LEU A 134 3.10 -34.35 -11.07
CA LEU A 134 3.50 -34.78 -9.73
C LEU A 134 3.56 -36.30 -9.64
N GLN A 135 2.52 -37.01 -10.10
CA GLN A 135 2.49 -38.47 -10.11
C GLN A 135 3.68 -39.05 -10.87
N LYS A 136 3.98 -38.51 -12.06
CA LYS A 136 5.12 -38.96 -12.87
C LYS A 136 6.46 -38.78 -12.16
N GLU A 137 6.67 -37.66 -11.47
CA GLU A 137 7.91 -37.44 -10.72
C GLU A 137 7.97 -38.32 -9.45
N THR A 138 6.83 -38.57 -8.81
CA THR A 138 6.73 -39.52 -7.69
C THR A 138 7.06 -40.95 -8.14
N ASP A 139 6.47 -41.41 -9.24
CA ASP A 139 6.76 -42.74 -9.82
C ASP A 139 8.24 -42.86 -10.20
N ARG A 140 8.81 -41.80 -10.80
CA ARG A 140 10.23 -41.72 -11.13
C ARG A 140 11.13 -41.78 -9.89
N PHE A 141 10.73 -41.11 -8.80
CA PHE A 141 11.44 -41.16 -7.53
C PHE A 141 11.49 -42.59 -6.99
N PHE A 142 10.34 -43.26 -6.88
CA PHE A 142 10.27 -44.63 -6.38
C PHE A 142 11.06 -45.61 -7.25
N PHE A 143 10.90 -45.52 -8.58
CA PHE A 143 11.68 -46.33 -9.50
C PHE A 143 13.20 -46.14 -9.30
N ASN A 144 13.65 -44.89 -9.13
CA ASN A 144 15.07 -44.62 -8.91
C ASN A 144 15.56 -45.13 -7.55
N CYS A 145 14.75 -45.05 -6.50
CA CYS A 145 15.03 -45.63 -5.18
C CYS A 145 15.22 -47.16 -5.24
N ASP A 146 14.39 -47.85 -6.01
CA ASP A 146 14.51 -49.31 -6.19
C ASP A 146 15.80 -49.69 -6.94
N THR A 147 16.27 -48.81 -7.83
CA THR A 147 17.53 -49.00 -8.58
C THR A 147 18.80 -48.57 -7.84
N ILE A 148 18.73 -48.25 -6.55
CA ILE A 148 19.92 -47.91 -5.76
C ILE A 148 20.80 -49.18 -5.66
N PRO A 149 22.09 -49.12 -6.05
CA PRO A 149 23.01 -50.24 -5.92
C PRO A 149 23.16 -50.74 -4.48
N ASP A 150 23.28 -52.05 -4.29
CA ASP A 150 23.34 -52.65 -2.94
C ASP A 150 24.52 -52.16 -2.11
N TYR A 151 25.68 -51.91 -2.73
CA TYR A 151 26.83 -51.33 -2.02
C TYR A 151 26.51 -49.95 -1.43
N ILE A 152 25.63 -49.15 -2.07
CA ILE A 152 25.19 -47.87 -1.51
C ILE A 152 24.32 -48.15 -0.29
N LYS A 153 23.35 -49.06 -0.41
CA LYS A 153 22.45 -49.42 0.71
C LYS A 153 23.24 -49.91 1.93
N GLU A 154 24.21 -50.81 1.74
CA GLU A 154 25.06 -51.30 2.82
C GLU A 154 25.92 -50.19 3.43
N ASN A 155 26.48 -49.30 2.62
CA ASN A 155 27.24 -48.16 3.13
C ASN A 155 26.36 -47.23 3.98
N LEU A 156 25.13 -46.93 3.54
CA LEU A 156 24.21 -46.04 4.25
C LEU A 156 23.85 -46.54 5.66
N LYS A 157 23.72 -47.86 5.87
CA LYS A 157 23.50 -48.44 7.20
C LYS A 157 24.63 -48.11 8.20
N THR A 158 25.85 -47.95 7.69
CA THR A 158 27.05 -47.68 8.50
C THR A 158 27.47 -46.22 8.52
N MET A 159 26.77 -45.36 7.78
CA MET A 159 27.09 -43.94 7.67
C MET A 159 26.21 -43.09 8.59
N PRO A 160 26.72 -41.96 9.10
CA PRO A 160 25.92 -40.97 9.80
C PRO A 160 24.96 -40.24 8.85
N ASN A 161 23.85 -39.72 9.37
CA ASN A 161 22.77 -39.10 8.60
C ASN A 161 23.10 -37.73 8.00
N ASN A 162 24.27 -37.18 8.32
CA ASN A 162 24.85 -36.03 7.63
C ASN A 162 25.80 -36.47 6.50
N LYS A 163 25.97 -37.76 6.23
CA LYS A 163 26.76 -38.27 5.11
C LYS A 163 25.91 -39.18 4.23
N GLY A 164 26.25 -39.27 2.95
CA GLY A 164 25.44 -40.06 2.04
C GLY A 164 25.87 -40.04 0.59
N TYR A 165 24.97 -40.44 -0.30
CA TYR A 165 25.19 -40.51 -1.74
C TYR A 165 24.15 -39.70 -2.51
N ILE A 166 24.55 -39.20 -3.67
CA ILE A 166 23.61 -38.71 -4.69
C ILE A 166 23.52 -39.79 -5.77
N TRP A 167 22.35 -40.40 -5.90
CA TRP A 167 22.05 -41.41 -6.93
C TRP A 167 20.96 -40.90 -7.86
N LYS A 168 21.30 -40.66 -9.13
CA LYS A 168 20.36 -40.13 -10.14
C LYS A 168 19.59 -38.87 -9.67
N GLY A 169 20.26 -38.00 -8.91
CA GLY A 169 19.67 -36.79 -8.33
C GLY A 169 18.94 -36.98 -7.00
N ILE A 170 18.84 -38.20 -6.48
CA ILE A 170 18.25 -38.50 -5.16
C ILE A 170 19.34 -38.49 -4.10
N GLN A 171 19.13 -37.70 -3.04
CA GLN A 171 20.00 -37.67 -1.86
C GLN A 171 19.63 -38.80 -0.91
N CYS A 172 20.55 -39.72 -0.69
CA CYS A 172 20.38 -40.85 0.21
C CYS A 172 21.30 -40.63 1.41
N PHE A 173 20.75 -40.59 2.62
CA PHE A 173 21.50 -40.31 3.86
C PHE A 173 21.69 -41.56 4.69
N GLY A 174 22.77 -41.58 5.48
CA GLY A 174 23.06 -42.68 6.39
C GLY A 174 22.05 -42.79 7.54
N GLU A 175 22.03 -43.95 8.18
CA GLU A 175 21.07 -44.28 9.25
C GLU A 175 21.59 -43.90 10.66
N LEU A 176 22.90 -43.70 10.82
CA LEU A 176 23.50 -43.39 12.12
C LEU A 176 23.33 -41.91 12.49
N PRO A 177 23.47 -41.52 13.77
CA PRO A 177 23.42 -40.13 14.19
C PRO A 177 24.48 -39.25 13.50
N PRO A 178 24.23 -37.95 13.29
CA PRO A 178 25.17 -37.05 12.63
C PRO A 178 26.44 -36.89 13.46
N GLU A 179 27.59 -36.94 12.79
CA GLU A 179 28.88 -36.65 13.44
C GLU A 179 29.08 -35.14 13.67
N ASN A 180 28.56 -34.30 12.77
CA ASN A 180 28.74 -32.84 12.80
C ASN A 180 27.65 -32.13 11.97
N ASP A 181 27.74 -30.80 11.92
CA ASP A 181 26.80 -29.93 11.20
C ASP A 181 27.02 -29.83 9.67
N THR A 182 28.02 -30.53 9.13
CA THR A 182 28.36 -30.50 7.70
C THR A 182 27.75 -31.71 7.01
N ILE A 183 27.02 -31.47 5.93
CA ILE A 183 26.48 -32.54 5.08
C ILE A 183 27.51 -32.91 4.02
N ILE A 184 27.83 -34.19 3.87
CA ILE A 184 28.77 -34.70 2.86
C ILE A 184 28.06 -35.72 1.96
N LEU A 185 27.91 -35.41 0.67
CA LEU A 185 27.28 -36.31 -0.29
C LEU A 185 28.26 -36.71 -1.40
N PHE A 186 28.29 -38.01 -1.73
CA PHE A 186 29.12 -38.57 -2.79
C PHE A 186 28.28 -38.85 -4.05
N GLU A 187 28.65 -38.25 -5.18
CA GLU A 187 28.03 -38.51 -6.48
C GLU A 187 29.03 -39.23 -7.39
N LYS A 188 28.73 -40.48 -7.76
CA LYS A 188 29.52 -41.22 -8.75
C LYS A 188 29.03 -40.88 -10.15
N LEU A 189 29.90 -40.29 -10.95
CA LEU A 189 29.66 -39.99 -12.35
C LEU A 189 30.34 -41.03 -13.26
N ARG A 190 29.96 -41.02 -14.54
CA ARG A 190 30.62 -41.83 -15.56
C ARG A 190 32.10 -41.44 -15.68
N GLY A 191 32.95 -42.42 -16.02
CA GLY A 191 34.40 -42.19 -16.17
C GLY A 191 35.20 -42.23 -14.86
N ASN A 192 34.71 -42.93 -13.83
CA ASN A 192 35.36 -43.05 -12.52
C ASN A 192 35.59 -41.70 -11.81
N ILE A 193 34.73 -40.73 -12.09
CA ILE A 193 34.73 -39.42 -11.45
C ILE A 193 33.78 -39.46 -10.26
N MET A 194 34.24 -39.03 -9.09
CA MET A 194 33.42 -38.86 -7.90
C MET A 194 33.38 -37.39 -7.52
N LYS A 195 32.18 -36.80 -7.49
CA LYS A 195 31.96 -35.49 -6.89
C LYS A 195 31.65 -35.65 -5.41
N ILE A 196 32.26 -34.80 -4.59
CA ILE A 196 32.06 -34.75 -3.14
C ILE A 196 31.48 -33.38 -2.82
N HIS A 197 30.24 -33.39 -2.37
CA HIS A 197 29.46 -32.21 -2.02
C HIS A 197 29.58 -31.99 -0.52
N GLU A 198 30.32 -30.97 -0.10
CA GLU A 198 30.45 -30.56 1.30
C GLU A 198 29.59 -29.32 1.54
N ILE A 199 28.48 -29.49 2.23
CA ILE A 199 27.47 -28.47 2.49
C ILE A 199 27.54 -28.09 3.96
N SER A 200 27.96 -26.86 4.22
CA SER A 200 27.97 -26.27 5.56
C SER A 200 26.90 -25.18 5.69
N ARG A 201 26.82 -24.55 6.87
CA ARG A 201 25.94 -23.38 7.10
C ARG A 201 26.31 -22.16 6.25
N LYS A 202 27.59 -21.99 5.91
CA LYS A 202 28.12 -20.77 5.27
C LYS A 202 28.46 -20.94 3.79
N GLN A 203 28.78 -22.17 3.40
CA GLN A 203 29.32 -22.45 2.07
C GLN A 203 28.91 -23.83 1.59
N TYR A 204 28.87 -23.96 0.28
CA TYR A 204 28.71 -25.18 -0.47
C TYR A 204 29.95 -25.40 -1.33
N LEU A 205 30.69 -26.46 -1.03
CA LEU A 205 31.93 -26.81 -1.72
C LEU A 205 31.69 -28.08 -2.54
N ILE A 206 32.22 -28.10 -3.76
CA ILE A 206 32.20 -29.29 -4.63
C ILE A 206 33.63 -29.66 -4.95
N TYR A 207 34.03 -30.87 -4.58
CA TYR A 207 35.31 -31.46 -4.94
C TYR A 207 35.15 -32.53 -6.01
N GLU A 208 36.12 -32.65 -6.92
CA GLU A 208 36.25 -33.79 -7.83
C GLU A 208 37.34 -34.74 -7.35
N LYS A 209 37.10 -36.03 -7.45
CA LYS A 209 38.12 -37.07 -7.31
C LYS A 209 38.04 -38.02 -8.50
N GLN A 210 39.14 -38.15 -9.24
CA GLN A 210 39.25 -39.11 -10.36
C GLN A 210 39.94 -40.38 -9.87
N GLY A 211 39.20 -41.51 -9.84
CA GLY A 211 39.72 -42.80 -9.36
C GLY A 211 40.36 -42.72 -7.96
N LYS A 212 41.64 -43.12 -7.86
CA LYS A 212 42.44 -43.05 -6.62
C LYS A 212 43.19 -41.72 -6.44
N GLY A 213 43.03 -40.76 -7.35
CA GLY A 213 43.69 -39.46 -7.29
C GLY A 213 43.27 -38.61 -6.09
N GLN A 214 43.95 -37.48 -5.90
CA GLN A 214 43.60 -36.52 -4.84
C GLN A 214 42.34 -35.72 -5.20
N LYS A 215 41.60 -35.28 -4.16
CA LYS A 215 40.42 -34.42 -4.36
C LYS A 215 40.85 -33.01 -4.79
N LYS A 216 40.18 -32.45 -5.80
CA LYS A 216 40.39 -31.09 -6.32
C LYS A 216 39.13 -30.26 -6.12
N LEU A 217 39.23 -29.04 -5.62
CA LEU A 217 38.09 -28.14 -5.47
C LEU A 217 37.64 -27.63 -6.85
N ILE A 218 36.35 -27.77 -7.18
CA ILE A 218 35.75 -27.31 -8.44
C ILE A 218 34.92 -26.04 -8.22
N SER A 219 34.09 -26.02 -7.17
CA SER A 219 33.16 -24.92 -6.89
C SER A 219 33.14 -24.58 -5.41
N ASN A 220 32.99 -23.28 -5.13
CA ASN A 220 32.79 -22.73 -3.79
C ASN A 220 31.73 -21.63 -3.85
N GLU A 221 30.55 -21.94 -3.33
CA GLU A 221 29.41 -21.04 -3.29
C GLU A 221 29.10 -20.63 -1.85
N LYS A 222 28.97 -19.32 -1.59
CA LYS A 222 28.48 -18.84 -0.30
C LYS A 222 26.99 -19.15 -0.18
N ARG A 223 26.60 -19.79 0.92
CA ARG A 223 25.19 -20.00 1.25
C ARG A 223 24.72 -18.87 2.15
N ASN A 224 23.59 -18.28 1.81
CA ASN A 224 22.87 -17.42 2.75
C ASN A 224 22.44 -18.30 3.92
N PRO A 225 22.81 -17.96 5.18
CA PRO A 225 22.41 -18.76 6.31
C PRO A 225 20.88 -18.79 6.36
N ILE A 226 20.32 -20.00 6.43
CA ILE A 226 18.91 -20.17 6.76
C ILE A 226 18.76 -19.60 8.17
N LEU A 227 18.04 -18.48 8.29
CA LEU A 227 17.77 -17.86 9.58
C LEU A 227 17.14 -18.91 10.49
N SER A 228 17.69 -19.11 11.68
CA SER A 228 17.06 -19.99 12.66
C SER A 228 15.66 -19.48 13.00
N ASN A 229 14.74 -20.35 13.43
CA ASN A 229 13.40 -19.92 13.84
C ASN A 229 13.45 -18.78 14.87
N ALA A 230 14.42 -18.81 15.79
CA ALA A 230 14.67 -17.73 16.75
C ALA A 230 15.12 -16.41 16.08
N GLN A 231 15.93 -16.47 15.02
CA GLN A 231 16.33 -15.30 14.23
C GLN A 231 15.17 -14.75 13.39
N ILE A 232 14.32 -15.63 12.86
CA ILE A 232 13.09 -15.26 12.14
C ILE A 232 12.11 -14.56 13.10
N GLU A 233 11.92 -15.07 14.31
CA GLU A 233 11.07 -14.41 15.31
C GLU A 233 11.63 -13.07 15.77
N LYS A 234 12.95 -12.97 15.98
CA LYS A 234 13.60 -11.70 16.35
C LYS A 234 13.43 -10.64 15.25
N LEU A 235 13.52 -11.03 13.98
CA LEU A 235 13.28 -10.14 12.84
C LEU A 235 11.81 -9.71 12.73
N LYS A 236 10.86 -10.61 13.02
CA LYS A 236 9.43 -10.28 13.09
C LYS A 236 9.11 -9.28 14.21
N LEU A 237 9.83 -9.36 15.33
CA LEU A 237 9.66 -8.45 16.46
C LEU A 237 10.23 -7.04 16.18
N MET A 238 11.31 -6.96 15.38
CA MET A 238 11.94 -5.69 14.98
C MET A 238 11.20 -4.96 13.85
N ALA A 239 10.29 -5.63 13.15
CA ALA A 239 9.50 -5.06 12.05
C ALA A 239 8.12 -4.51 12.48
N LYS A 240 7.83 -4.54 13.78
CA LYS A 240 6.68 -3.87 14.41
C LYS A 240 7.15 -2.57 15.07
#